data_AF-A0A7V5X330-F1
#
_entry.id   AF-A0A7V5X330-F1
#
_cell.length_a   1.000
_cell.length_b   1.000
_cell.length_c   1.000
_cell.angle_alpha   90.00
_cell.angle_beta   90.00
_cell.angle_gamma   90.00
#
_symmetry.space_group_name_H-M   'P 1'
#
loop_
_entity.id
_entity.type
_entity.pdbx_description
1 polymer ?
#
loop_
_entity_poly.entity_id
_entity_poly.type
_entity_poly.pdbx_seq_one_letter_code
_entity_poly.pdbx_strand_id
1 'polypeptide(L)'
;MDFEKAFDRGEFLEIASASDRVRTSRERLILGISLFKLGRNSEAMSVLKEIEEEIEHLVKALYYMARIHSRQHEYDAAELALIRYTAFYPDDDEARDILERPDENEEGMVSEPSAELARIYAQQGHYEEALNIFADLLKTSAQDPELKKEALKVQDRYLLKSLEQWLERLKK
;
A
#
# COMPACT_ATOMS: atom_id res chain seq x y z
N MET A 1 -11.30 -29.17 13.16
CA MET A 1 -12.60 -28.67 13.65
C MET A 1 -13.07 -27.67 12.63
N ASP A 2 -14.35 -27.71 12.29
CA ASP A 2 -14.96 -26.72 11.41
C ASP A 2 -15.54 -25.63 12.33
N PHE A 3 -14.80 -24.52 12.46
CA PHE A 3 -15.14 -23.43 13.39
C PHE A 3 -16.48 -22.80 13.06
N GLU A 4 -16.88 -22.75 11.79
CA GLU A 4 -18.16 -22.17 11.38
C GLU A 4 -19.32 -23.04 11.83
N LYS A 5 -19.27 -24.33 11.53
CA LYS A 5 -20.35 -25.25 11.92
C LYS A 5 -20.49 -25.32 13.44
N ALA A 6 -19.37 -25.30 14.17
CA ALA A 6 -19.41 -25.25 15.63
C ALA A 6 -20.07 -23.94 16.12
N PHE A 7 -19.77 -22.82 15.46
CA PHE A 7 -20.31 -21.52 15.84
C PHE A 7 -21.82 -21.44 15.59
N ASP A 8 -22.28 -21.94 14.44
CA ASP A 8 -23.69 -21.99 14.08
C ASP A 8 -24.52 -22.88 15.03
N ARG A 9 -23.89 -23.93 15.58
CA ARG A 9 -24.50 -24.81 16.60
C ARG A 9 -24.43 -24.24 18.02
N GLY A 10 -23.77 -23.09 18.21
CA GLY A 10 -23.59 -22.47 19.53
C GLY A 10 -22.57 -23.20 20.42
N GLU A 11 -21.66 -23.99 19.83
CA GLU A 11 -20.62 -24.77 20.53
C GLU A 11 -19.43 -23.86 20.94
N PHE A 12 -19.72 -22.71 21.56
CA PHE A 12 -18.74 -21.66 21.87
C PHE A 12 -17.59 -22.15 22.76
N LEU A 13 -17.89 -23.06 23.70
CA LEU A 13 -16.89 -23.61 24.61
C LEU A 13 -15.87 -24.50 23.87
N GLU A 14 -16.33 -25.25 22.88
CA GLU A 14 -15.48 -26.10 22.04
C GLU A 14 -14.55 -25.23 21.19
N ILE A 15 -15.09 -24.16 20.59
CA ILE A 15 -14.32 -23.16 19.84
C ILE A 15 -13.24 -22.53 20.72
N ALA A 16 -13.62 -22.08 21.92
CA ALA A 16 -12.70 -21.44 22.85
C ALA A 16 -11.60 -22.40 23.34
N SER A 17 -11.89 -23.71 23.43
CA SER A 17 -10.89 -24.73 23.76
C SER A 17 -9.94 -25.06 22.61
N ALA A 18 -10.33 -24.73 21.38
CA ALA A 18 -9.55 -24.98 20.17
C ALA A 18 -8.75 -23.75 19.69
N SER A 19 -8.50 -22.77 20.56
CA SER A 19 -7.79 -21.52 20.23
C SER A 19 -6.47 -21.75 19.48
N ASP A 20 -5.71 -22.77 19.86
CA ASP A 20 -4.38 -23.06 19.31
C ASP A 20 -4.42 -23.55 17.85
N ARG A 21 -5.62 -23.92 17.37
CA ARG A 21 -5.87 -24.44 16.03
C ARG A 21 -6.39 -23.37 15.07
N VAL A 22 -6.64 -22.16 15.56
CA VAL A 22 -7.04 -21.03 14.72
C VAL A 22 -5.88 -20.62 13.81
N ARG A 23 -6.16 -20.42 12.53
CA ARG A 23 -5.15 -20.09 11.51
C ARG A 23 -5.53 -18.86 10.69
N THR A 24 -6.81 -18.66 10.44
CA THR A 24 -7.30 -17.58 9.58
C THR A 24 -7.90 -16.44 10.41
N SER A 25 -7.91 -15.23 9.86
CA SER A 25 -8.51 -14.03 10.48
C SER A 25 -10.01 -14.22 10.69
N ARG A 26 -10.66 -15.00 9.81
CA ARG A 26 -12.08 -15.39 9.95
C ARG A 26 -12.33 -16.33 11.12
N GLU A 27 -11.48 -17.33 11.33
CA GLU A 27 -11.55 -18.20 12.51
C GLU A 27 -11.22 -17.43 13.80
N ARG A 28 -10.28 -16.46 13.76
CA ARG A 28 -10.04 -15.56 14.91
C ARG A 28 -11.28 -14.74 15.25
N LEU A 29 -12.00 -14.25 14.25
CA LEU A 29 -13.25 -13.52 14.48
C LEU A 29 -14.29 -14.40 15.20
N ILE A 30 -14.47 -15.63 14.71
CA ILE A 30 -15.36 -16.62 15.34
C ILE A 30 -14.93 -16.91 16.78
N LEU A 31 -13.63 -17.08 17.03
CA LEU A 31 -13.08 -17.29 18.36
C LEU A 31 -13.35 -16.07 19.27
N GLY A 32 -13.06 -14.86 18.82
CA GLY A 32 -13.29 -13.62 19.57
C GLY A 32 -14.76 -13.44 19.97
N ILE A 33 -15.69 -13.67 19.04
CA ILE A 33 -17.13 -13.62 19.33
C ILE A 33 -17.55 -14.73 20.31
N SER A 34 -17.01 -15.94 20.15
CA SER A 34 -17.30 -17.06 21.06
C SER A 34 -16.82 -16.79 22.49
N LEU A 35 -15.61 -16.25 22.64
CA LEU A 35 -15.06 -15.84 23.93
C LEU A 35 -15.92 -14.75 24.59
N PHE A 36 -16.39 -13.77 23.80
CA PHE A 36 -17.30 -12.73 24.29
C PHE A 36 -18.64 -13.33 24.76
N LYS A 37 -19.24 -14.26 24.00
CA LYS A 37 -20.49 -14.94 24.37
C LYS A 37 -20.36 -15.77 25.66
N LEU A 38 -19.16 -16.26 25.96
CA LEU A 38 -18.83 -16.97 27.19
C LEU A 38 -18.47 -16.03 28.37
N GLY A 39 -18.46 -14.72 28.16
CA GLY A 39 -18.09 -13.72 29.17
C GLY A 39 -16.58 -13.57 29.40
N ARG A 40 -15.74 -14.21 28.57
CA ARG A 40 -14.27 -14.12 28.62
C ARG A 40 -13.78 -12.85 27.91
N ASN A 41 -14.18 -11.70 28.43
CA ASN A 41 -14.05 -10.40 27.74
C ASN A 41 -12.60 -9.99 27.48
N SER A 42 -11.68 -10.27 28.41
CA SER A 42 -10.26 -9.92 28.24
C SER A 42 -9.61 -10.67 27.07
N GLU A 43 -9.88 -11.97 26.97
CA GLU A 43 -9.35 -12.83 25.91
C GLU A 43 -10.02 -12.50 24.56
N ALA A 44 -11.33 -12.27 24.57
CA ALA A 44 -12.06 -11.80 23.40
C ALA A 44 -11.44 -10.49 22.86
N MET A 45 -11.16 -9.53 23.75
CA MET A 45 -10.56 -8.26 23.37
C MET A 45 -9.17 -8.45 22.75
N SER A 46 -8.32 -9.30 23.34
CA SER A 46 -6.99 -9.59 22.79
C SER A 46 -7.08 -10.13 21.37
N VAL A 47 -7.93 -11.14 21.14
CA VAL A 47 -8.08 -11.77 19.82
C VAL A 47 -8.66 -10.78 18.80
N LEU A 48 -9.64 -9.97 19.19
CA LEU A 48 -10.25 -8.99 18.29
C LEU A 48 -9.30 -7.84 17.94
N LYS A 49 -8.42 -7.44 18.86
CA LYS A 49 -7.41 -6.41 18.60
C LYS A 49 -6.39 -6.84 17.55
N GLU A 50 -5.96 -8.11 17.57
CA GLU A 50 -5.08 -8.64 16.52
C GLU A 50 -5.75 -8.58 15.12
N ILE A 51 -7.07 -8.78 15.06
CA ILE A 51 -7.83 -8.65 13.81
C ILE A 51 -7.93 -7.18 13.39
N GLU A 52 -8.15 -6.27 14.34
CA GLU A 52 -8.20 -4.82 14.10
C GLU A 52 -6.91 -4.32 13.46
N GLU A 53 -5.75 -4.68 14.01
CA GLU A 53 -4.43 -4.32 13.46
C GLU A 53 -4.22 -4.90 12.05
N GLU A 54 -4.66 -6.15 11.80
CA GLU A 54 -4.60 -6.76 10.47
C GLU A 54 -5.50 -6.02 9.47
N ILE A 55 -6.73 -5.66 9.87
CA ILE A 55 -7.67 -4.91 9.04
C ILE A 55 -7.12 -3.53 8.71
N GLU A 56 -6.56 -2.82 9.69
CA GLU A 56 -5.98 -1.48 9.49
C GLU A 56 -4.97 -1.48 8.34
N HIS A 57 -4.09 -2.47 8.27
CA HIS A 57 -3.16 -2.62 7.15
C HIS A 57 -3.84 -2.96 5.83
N LEU A 58 -4.87 -3.81 5.85
CA LEU A 58 -5.60 -4.24 4.65
C LEU A 58 -6.52 -3.15 4.10
N VAL A 59 -6.93 -2.17 4.90
CA VAL A 59 -7.78 -1.04 4.47
C VAL A 59 -7.11 -0.24 3.34
N LYS A 60 -5.78 -0.21 3.26
CA LYS A 60 -5.05 0.39 2.12
C LYS A 60 -5.42 -0.23 0.77
N ALA A 61 -5.91 -1.48 0.73
CA ALA A 61 -6.41 -2.06 -0.51
C ALA A 61 -7.60 -1.26 -1.08
N LEU A 62 -8.45 -0.69 -0.22
CA LEU A 62 -9.58 0.15 -0.64
C LEU A 62 -9.11 1.43 -1.34
N TYR A 63 -8.05 2.07 -0.83
CA TYR A 63 -7.42 3.21 -1.50
C TYR A 63 -6.96 2.84 -2.91
N TYR A 64 -6.23 1.74 -3.08
CA TYR A 64 -5.77 1.31 -4.40
C TYR A 64 -6.91 0.88 -5.33
N MET A 65 -7.96 0.23 -4.80
CA MET A 65 -9.18 -0.06 -5.57
C MET A 65 -9.83 1.22 -6.07
N ALA A 66 -9.96 2.24 -5.22
CA ALA A 66 -10.52 3.51 -5.62
C ALA A 66 -9.73 4.16 -6.77
N ARG A 67 -8.40 4.09 -6.70
CA ARG A 67 -7.52 4.57 -7.77
C ARG A 67 -7.68 3.81 -9.07
N ILE A 68 -7.85 2.50 -9.02
CA ILE A 68 -8.09 1.68 -10.21
C ILE A 68 -9.44 2.05 -10.84
N HIS A 69 -10.49 2.17 -10.03
CA HIS A 69 -11.82 2.57 -10.50
C HIS A 69 -11.82 4.00 -11.08
N SER A 70 -11.13 4.95 -10.44
CA SER A 70 -10.95 6.32 -10.96
C SER A 70 -10.25 6.31 -12.33
N ARG A 71 -9.20 5.51 -12.52
CA ARG A 71 -8.54 5.32 -13.83
C ARG A 71 -9.41 4.67 -14.90
N GLN A 72 -10.44 3.92 -14.49
CA GLN A 72 -11.40 3.29 -15.38
C GLN A 72 -12.63 4.17 -15.65
N HIS A 73 -12.64 5.41 -15.12
CA HIS A 73 -13.77 6.32 -15.14
C HIS A 73 -15.02 5.75 -14.43
N GLU A 74 -14.82 4.82 -13.51
CA GLU A 74 -15.85 4.22 -12.66
C GLU A 74 -15.97 5.00 -11.34
N TYR A 75 -16.37 6.26 -11.43
CA TYR A 75 -16.30 7.20 -10.31
C TYR A 75 -17.16 6.80 -9.11
N ASP A 76 -18.35 6.24 -9.32
CA ASP A 76 -19.22 5.77 -8.24
C ASP A 76 -18.54 4.65 -7.41
N ALA A 77 -17.82 3.75 -8.08
CA ALA A 77 -17.09 2.66 -7.43
C ALA A 77 -15.85 3.18 -6.69
N ALA A 78 -15.18 4.19 -7.26
CA ALA A 78 -14.05 4.85 -6.64
C ALA A 78 -14.45 5.59 -5.35
N GLU A 79 -15.53 6.36 -5.41
CA GLU A 79 -16.08 7.10 -4.28
C GLU A 79 -16.46 6.15 -3.13
N LEU A 80 -17.17 5.06 -3.43
CA LEU A 80 -17.55 4.06 -2.43
C LEU A 80 -16.34 3.44 -1.73
N ALA A 81 -15.27 3.16 -2.47
CA ALA A 81 -14.04 2.62 -1.91
C ALA A 81 -13.32 3.64 -0.99
N LEU A 82 -13.31 4.92 -1.36
CA LEU A 82 -12.72 6.01 -0.56
C LEU A 82 -13.52 6.33 0.70
N ILE A 83 -14.85 6.31 0.63
CA ILE A 83 -15.70 6.48 1.82
C ILE A 83 -15.36 5.41 2.87
N ARG A 84 -15.14 4.17 2.42
CA ARG A 84 -14.77 3.06 3.32
C ARG A 84 -13.34 3.19 3.84
N TYR A 85 -12.43 3.77 3.07
CA TYR A 85 -11.04 4.01 3.47
C TYR A 85 -10.93 5.14 4.50
N THR A 86 -11.56 6.28 4.23
CA THR A 86 -11.53 7.48 5.09
C THR A 86 -12.19 7.25 6.45
N ALA A 87 -13.06 6.25 6.59
CA ALA A 87 -13.56 5.80 7.89
C ALA A 87 -12.46 5.33 8.86
N PHE A 88 -11.34 4.81 8.33
CA PHE A 88 -10.17 4.39 9.12
C PHE A 88 -9.08 5.47 9.13
N TYR A 89 -8.94 6.22 8.04
CA TYR A 89 -7.95 7.29 7.89
C TYR A 89 -8.62 8.61 7.52
N PRO A 90 -9.31 9.29 8.47
CA PRO A 90 -10.06 10.50 8.18
C PRO A 90 -9.18 11.70 7.84
N ASP A 91 -7.92 11.68 8.29
CA ASP A 91 -6.92 12.73 8.09
C ASP A 91 -5.99 12.45 6.90
N ASP A 92 -6.30 11.45 6.07
CA ASP A 92 -5.53 11.19 4.84
C ASP A 92 -5.94 12.18 3.75
N ASP A 93 -5.16 13.27 3.66
CA ASP A 93 -5.37 14.35 2.70
C ASP A 93 -5.31 13.85 1.24
N GLU A 94 -4.54 12.81 0.93
CA GLU A 94 -4.49 12.23 -0.42
C GLU A 94 -5.80 11.54 -0.80
N ALA A 95 -6.41 10.82 0.15
CA ALA A 95 -7.71 10.18 -0.09
C ALA A 95 -8.82 11.22 -0.25
N ARG A 96 -8.71 12.38 0.41
CA ARG A 96 -9.64 13.49 0.26
C ARG A 96 -9.51 14.16 -1.11
N ASP A 97 -8.28 14.37 -1.58
CA ASP A 97 -8.03 14.94 -2.91
C ASP A 97 -8.60 14.07 -4.05
N ILE A 98 -8.58 12.74 -3.89
CA ILE A 98 -9.20 11.84 -4.88
C ILE A 98 -10.73 11.96 -4.91
N LEU A 99 -11.37 12.24 -3.77
CA LEU A 99 -12.83 12.46 -3.69
C LEU A 99 -13.23 13.81 -4.32
N GLU A 100 -12.45 14.86 -4.10
CA GLU A 100 -12.81 16.20 -4.58
C GLU A 100 -12.58 16.38 -6.09
N ARG A 101 -11.62 15.65 -6.67
CA ARG A 101 -11.20 15.81 -8.07
C ARG A 101 -10.96 14.47 -8.78
N PRO A 102 -12.00 13.65 -9.01
CA PRO A 102 -11.84 12.34 -9.63
C PRO A 102 -11.30 12.39 -11.08
N ASP A 103 -11.53 13.50 -11.80
CA ASP A 103 -11.09 13.71 -13.20
C ASP A 103 -9.70 14.33 -13.35
N GLU A 104 -9.19 15.07 -12.35
CA GLU A 104 -7.85 15.67 -12.41
C GLU A 104 -6.75 14.67 -12.00
N ASN A 105 -7.13 13.47 -11.55
CA ASN A 105 -6.25 12.44 -11.03
C ASN A 105 -5.71 11.46 -12.08
N GLU A 106 -5.68 11.83 -13.36
CA GLU A 106 -4.98 11.07 -14.40
C GLU A 106 -3.46 10.95 -14.13
N GLU A 107 -2.87 11.80 -13.26
CA GLU A 107 -1.44 11.81 -12.94
C GLU A 107 -1.09 11.84 -11.43
N GLY A 108 -2.02 11.48 -10.55
CA GLY A 108 -1.83 11.52 -9.09
C GLY A 108 -1.08 10.32 -8.48
N MET A 109 0.09 9.96 -9.03
CA MET A 109 1.15 9.27 -8.26
C MET A 109 2.52 9.65 -8.82
N VAL A 110 2.69 10.92 -9.08
CA VAL A 110 4.00 11.53 -9.02
C VAL A 110 3.90 12.41 -7.79
N SER A 111 4.41 11.92 -6.64
CA SER A 111 4.94 12.85 -5.63
C SER A 111 5.68 13.89 -6.44
N GLU A 112 5.24 15.16 -6.36
CA GLU A 112 5.69 16.25 -7.25
C GLU A 112 7.13 15.97 -7.71
N PRO A 113 7.42 15.95 -9.02
CA PRO A 113 8.76 15.63 -9.52
C PRO A 113 9.77 16.37 -8.66
N SER A 114 10.49 15.63 -7.80
CA SER A 114 11.36 16.21 -6.80
C SER A 114 12.72 15.57 -6.93
N ALA A 115 13.76 16.38 -6.74
CA ALA A 115 15.13 15.88 -6.80
C ALA A 115 15.36 14.75 -5.78
N GLU A 116 14.61 14.75 -4.68
CA GLU A 116 14.66 13.74 -3.62
C GLU A 116 14.11 12.39 -4.09
N LEU A 117 12.98 12.38 -4.81
CA LEU A 117 12.43 11.16 -5.41
C LEU A 117 13.38 10.56 -6.44
N ALA A 118 13.94 11.40 -7.32
CA ALA A 118 14.91 10.95 -8.32
C ALA A 118 16.18 10.35 -7.67
N ARG A 119 16.63 10.89 -6.53
CA ARG A 119 17.73 10.31 -5.73
C ARG A 119 17.37 8.95 -5.14
N ILE A 120 16.16 8.78 -4.61
CA ILE A 120 15.70 7.50 -4.03
C ILE A 120 15.70 6.41 -5.12
N TYR A 121 15.13 6.71 -6.29
CA TYR A 121 15.11 5.78 -7.42
C TYR A 121 16.53 5.42 -7.87
N ALA A 122 17.43 6.40 -7.96
CA ALA A 122 18.83 6.17 -8.30
C ALA A 122 19.59 5.32 -7.26
N GLN A 123 19.25 5.44 -5.97
CA GLN A 123 19.81 4.62 -4.89
C GLN A 123 19.32 3.17 -4.94
N GLN A 124 18.06 2.97 -5.31
CA GLN A 124 17.44 1.65 -5.47
C GLN A 124 17.88 0.94 -6.76
N GLY A 125 18.57 1.64 -7.66
CA GLY A 125 19.07 1.09 -8.93
C GLY A 125 18.12 1.27 -10.11
N HIS A 126 17.01 1.98 -9.90
CA HIS A 126 16.04 2.40 -10.92
C HIS A 126 16.55 3.65 -11.65
N TYR A 127 17.61 3.48 -12.43
CA TYR A 127 18.31 4.61 -13.06
C TYR A 127 17.53 5.27 -14.20
N GLU A 128 16.77 4.50 -14.97
CA GLU A 128 15.99 5.02 -16.10
C GLU A 128 14.84 5.90 -15.60
N GLU A 129 14.14 5.42 -14.57
CA GLU A 129 13.06 6.13 -13.90
C GLU A 129 13.59 7.40 -13.19
N ALA A 130 14.74 7.31 -12.52
CA ALA A 130 15.39 8.47 -11.92
C ALA A 130 15.77 9.55 -12.95
N LEU A 131 16.30 9.15 -14.11
CA LEU A 131 16.68 10.09 -15.18
C LEU A 131 15.47 10.75 -15.84
N ASN A 132 14.35 10.03 -15.97
CA ASN A 132 13.11 10.60 -16.47
C ASN A 132 12.59 11.70 -15.53
N ILE A 133 12.60 11.46 -14.22
CA ILE A 133 12.20 12.46 -13.22
C ILE A 133 13.11 13.70 -13.28
N PHE A 134 14.43 13.51 -13.38
CA PHE A 134 15.36 14.63 -13.56
C PHE A 134 15.14 15.40 -14.87
N ALA A 135 14.78 14.71 -15.96
CA ALA A 135 14.51 15.36 -17.24
C ALA A 135 13.27 16.25 -17.17
N ASP A 136 12.22 15.81 -16.48
CA ASP A 136 11.00 16.59 -16.31
C ASP A 136 11.22 17.78 -15.35
N LEU A 137 12.01 17.58 -14.30
CA LEU A 137 12.48 18.66 -13.42
C LEU A 137 13.30 19.73 -14.16
N LEU A 138 14.19 19.32 -15.06
CA LEU A 138 15.00 20.24 -15.86
C LEU A 138 14.18 20.97 -16.93
N LYS A 139 13.03 20.45 -17.36
CA LYS A 139 12.13 21.19 -18.26
C LYS A 139 11.41 22.32 -17.53
N THR A 140 10.98 22.07 -16.29
CA THR A 140 10.25 23.04 -15.46
C THR A 140 11.19 24.06 -14.79
N SER A 141 12.38 23.61 -14.38
CA SER A 141 13.41 24.40 -13.67
C SER A 141 14.74 24.40 -14.44
N ALA A 142 14.70 24.85 -15.70
CA ALA A 142 15.81 24.78 -16.67
C ALA A 142 17.12 25.50 -16.28
N GLN A 143 17.13 26.24 -15.17
CA GLN A 143 18.29 27.00 -14.70
C GLN A 143 18.87 26.52 -13.36
N ASP A 144 18.45 25.37 -12.81
CA ASP A 144 19.06 24.83 -11.59
C ASP A 144 20.37 24.06 -11.90
N PRO A 145 21.55 24.62 -11.61
CA PRO A 145 22.83 23.97 -11.88
C PRO A 145 23.10 22.76 -10.97
N GLU A 146 22.53 22.71 -9.76
CA GLU A 146 22.73 21.58 -8.84
C GLU A 146 21.90 20.37 -9.29
N LEU A 147 20.68 20.60 -9.75
CA LEU A 147 19.81 19.56 -10.29
C LEU A 147 20.42 18.91 -11.56
N LYS A 148 21.02 19.72 -12.43
CA LYS A 148 21.76 19.24 -13.61
C LYS A 148 22.98 18.38 -13.23
N LYS A 149 23.71 18.79 -12.19
CA LYS A 149 24.89 18.06 -11.70
C LYS A 149 24.50 16.71 -11.08
N GLU A 150 23.35 16.63 -10.44
CA GLU A 150 22.82 15.38 -9.89
C GLU A 150 22.32 14.42 -10.97
N ALA A 151 21.59 14.93 -11.97
CA ALA A 151 21.19 14.14 -13.12
C ALA A 151 22.39 13.50 -13.84
N LEU A 152 23.47 14.27 -14.03
CA LEU A 152 24.72 13.78 -14.63
C LEU A 152 25.37 12.65 -13.81
N LYS A 153 25.41 12.78 -12.47
CA LYS A 153 25.95 11.71 -11.60
C LYS A 153 25.17 10.40 -11.72
N VAL A 154 23.84 10.48 -11.85
CA VAL A 154 22.98 9.31 -12.01
C VAL A 154 23.18 8.69 -13.40
N GLN A 155 23.32 9.52 -14.43
CA GLN A 155 23.63 9.09 -15.79
C GLN A 155 24.97 8.35 -15.88
N ASP A 156 26.03 8.88 -15.26
CA ASP A 156 27.36 8.25 -15.23
C ASP A 156 27.31 6.88 -14.56
N ARG A 157 26.56 6.75 -13.45
CA ARG A 157 26.38 5.48 -12.75
C ARG A 157 25.61 4.45 -13.58
N TYR A 158 24.59 4.87 -14.31
CA TYR A 158 23.86 4.01 -15.22
C TYR A 158 24.77 3.48 -16.32
N LEU A 159 25.50 4.37 -16.99
CA LEU A 159 26.44 3.99 -18.05
C LEU A 159 27.53 3.02 -17.56
N LEU A 160 28.10 3.27 -16.38
CA LEU A 160 29.09 2.37 -15.77
C LEU A 160 28.51 0.97 -15.55
N LYS A 161 27.31 0.85 -14.95
CA LYS A 161 26.66 -0.45 -14.74
C LYS A 161 26.33 -1.16 -16.05
N SER A 162 25.83 -0.44 -17.05
CA SER A 162 25.54 -1.02 -18.37
C SER A 162 26.80 -1.53 -19.06
N LEU A 163 27.92 -0.80 -18.93
CA LEU A 163 29.22 -1.20 -19.46
C LEU A 163 29.81 -2.40 -18.72
N GLU A 164 29.72 -2.44 -17.39
CA GLU A 164 30.11 -3.60 -16.58
C GLU A 164 29.34 -4.86 -16.99
N GLN A 165 28.02 -4.75 -17.14
CA GLN A 165 27.18 -5.86 -17.55
C GLN A 165 27.50 -6.33 -18.98
N TRP A 166 27.87 -5.42 -19.87
CA TRP A 166 28.30 -5.76 -21.22
C TRP A 166 29.67 -6.46 -21.24
N LEU A 167 30.63 -5.99 -20.43
CA LEU A 167 31.94 -6.61 -20.28
C LEU A 167 31.86 -8.01 -19.66
N GLU A 168 30.95 -8.25 -18.69
CA GLU A 168 30.68 -9.59 -18.17
C GLU A 168 30.14 -10.54 -19.24
N ARG A 169 29.25 -10.05 -20.12
CA ARG A 169 28.72 -10.85 -21.23
C ARG A 169 29.77 -11.21 -22.26
N LEU A 170 30.79 -10.39 -22.46
CA LEU A 170 31.90 -10.65 -23.39
C LEU A 170 32.99 -11.56 -22.83
N LYS A 171 33.07 -11.72 -21.52
CA LYS A 171 34.01 -12.64 -20.86
C LYS A 171 33.50 -14.08 -20.75
N LYS A 172 32.22 -14.33 -21.04
CA LYS A 172 31.62 -15.66 -21.17
C LYS A 172 31.66 -16.13 -22.63
#